data_AF-A0A806KJV8-F1
#
_entry.id   AF-A0A806KJV8-F1
#
_cell.length_a   1.000
_cell.length_b   1.000
_cell.length_c   1.000
_cell.angle_alpha   90.00
_cell.angle_beta   90.00
_cell.angle_gamma   90.00
#
_symmetry.space_group_name_H-M   'P 1'
#
loop_
_entity.id
_entity.type
_entity.pdbx_description
1 polymer ?
#
loop_
_entity_poly.entity_id
_entity_poly.type
_entity_poly.pdbx_seq_one_letter_code
_entity_poly.pdbx_strand_id
1 'polypeptide(L)'
;MELIEQGRFLGEEFLLWLWMRGLTEGGTSGCDGDNSACFLHDEVMLVSERGDVKELSLRKGNPPESLEAFEALSRGMRPCKARMRILAGDMEWVFMLGAAQLEMSALKLPPTQARDDIGRVSDRLFLLEEGVTHIERRFARFLERRSEEPLALENEMKAWIKDGLSQATEE
;
A
#
# COMPACT_ATOMS: atom_id res chain seq x y z
N MET A 1 -14.80 18.61 5.46
CA MET A 1 -13.38 18.64 5.91
C MET A 1 -13.18 17.64 7.05
N GLU A 2 -14.05 17.63 8.07
CA GLU A 2 -14.00 16.69 9.20
C GLU A 2 -14.12 15.19 8.82
N LEU A 3 -14.98 14.83 7.86
CA LEU A 3 -15.06 13.44 7.35
C LEU A 3 -13.77 12.97 6.66
N ILE A 4 -13.02 13.88 6.04
CA ILE A 4 -11.75 13.56 5.37
C ILE A 4 -10.67 13.30 6.41
N GLU A 5 -10.66 14.06 7.52
CA GLU A 5 -9.75 13.82 8.65
C GLU A 5 -10.08 12.50 9.38
N GLN A 6 -11.36 12.15 9.54
CA GLN A 6 -11.76 10.85 10.10
C GLN A 6 -11.39 9.68 9.16
N GLY A 7 -11.51 9.87 7.85
CA GLY A 7 -11.12 8.87 6.84
C GLY A 7 -9.60 8.75 6.64
N ARG A 8 -8.81 9.77 7.01
CA ARG A 8 -7.34 9.73 6.90
C ARG A 8 -6.74 8.59 7.71
N PHE A 9 -7.26 8.34 8.92
CA PHE A 9 -6.85 7.19 9.74
C PHE A 9 -7.09 5.86 9.02
N LEU A 10 -8.18 5.75 8.26
CA LEU A 10 -8.53 4.53 7.53
C LEU A 10 -7.58 4.27 6.36
N GLY A 11 -7.21 5.31 5.61
CA GLY A 11 -6.23 5.17 4.54
C GLY A 11 -4.82 4.88 5.04
N GLU A 12 -4.43 5.44 6.18
CA GLU A 12 -3.16 5.16 6.83
C GLU A 12 -3.10 3.72 7.34
N GLU A 13 -4.18 3.22 7.99
CA GLU A 13 -4.32 1.82 8.37
C GLU A 13 -4.31 0.89 7.14
N PHE A 14 -4.99 1.27 6.05
CA PHE A 14 -5.01 0.48 4.82
C PHE A 14 -3.63 0.38 4.17
N LEU A 15 -2.87 1.47 4.10
CA LEU A 15 -1.49 1.45 3.58
C LEU A 15 -0.59 0.56 4.45
N LEU A 16 -0.71 0.66 5.78
CA LEU A 16 0.04 -0.18 6.71
C LEU A 16 -0.31 -1.67 6.52
N TRP A 17 -1.59 -1.97 6.33
CA TRP A 17 -2.08 -3.31 6.07
C TRP A 17 -1.57 -3.87 4.74
N LEU A 18 -1.59 -3.08 3.66
CA LEU A 18 -1.01 -3.48 2.37
C LEU A 18 0.48 -3.78 2.49
N TRP A 19 1.21 -2.96 3.23
CA TRP A 19 2.64 -3.16 3.48
C TRP A 19 2.88 -4.48 4.22
N MET A 20 2.21 -4.69 5.36
CA MET A 20 2.30 -5.94 6.12
C MET A 20 2.06 -7.15 5.23
N ARG A 21 0.93 -7.19 4.51
CA ARG A 21 0.58 -8.32 3.63
C ARG A 21 1.55 -8.51 2.47
N GLY A 22 2.15 -7.44 1.97
CA GLY A 22 3.23 -7.49 0.98
C GLY A 22 4.41 -8.36 1.45
N LEU A 23 4.76 -8.27 2.74
CA LEU A 23 5.90 -9.00 3.31
C LEU A 23 5.50 -10.36 3.92
N THR A 24 4.31 -10.48 4.50
CA THR A 24 3.90 -11.69 5.24
C THR A 24 3.12 -12.69 4.39
N GLU A 25 2.41 -12.22 3.36
CA GLU A 25 1.48 -13.03 2.56
C GLU A 25 1.79 -12.95 1.05
N GLY A 26 2.97 -12.44 0.68
CA GLY A 26 3.36 -12.25 -0.72
C GLY A 26 2.47 -11.26 -1.47
N GLY A 27 1.79 -10.34 -0.77
CA GLY A 27 0.98 -9.26 -1.35
C GLY A 27 -0.33 -9.71 -2.01
N THR A 28 -0.76 -10.95 -1.80
CA THR A 28 -1.95 -11.53 -2.44
C THR A 28 -3.19 -10.67 -2.22
N SER A 29 -4.12 -10.66 -3.17
CA SER A 29 -5.38 -9.91 -3.00
C SER A 29 -6.22 -10.46 -1.83
N GLY A 30 -6.19 -11.79 -1.60
CA GLY A 30 -7.12 -12.50 -0.72
C GLY A 30 -8.52 -12.69 -1.33
N CYS A 31 -8.70 -12.37 -2.62
CA CYS A 31 -9.96 -12.52 -3.34
C CYS A 31 -9.90 -13.71 -4.30
N ASP A 32 -10.92 -14.57 -4.25
CA ASP A 32 -11.09 -15.67 -5.20
C ASP A 32 -11.05 -15.16 -6.65
N GLY A 33 -10.21 -15.79 -7.47
CA GLY A 33 -10.02 -15.41 -8.88
C GLY A 33 -9.08 -14.23 -9.13
N ASP A 34 -8.61 -13.53 -8.10
CA ASP A 34 -7.62 -12.46 -8.24
C ASP A 34 -6.23 -12.93 -7.76
N ASN A 35 -5.41 -13.38 -8.72
CA ASN A 35 -4.04 -13.81 -8.49
C ASN A 35 -3.02 -12.65 -8.49
N SER A 36 -3.47 -11.40 -8.35
CA SER A 36 -2.55 -10.27 -8.27
C SER A 36 -1.82 -10.21 -6.93
N ALA A 37 -0.61 -9.66 -6.94
CA ALA A 37 0.17 -9.32 -5.75
C ALA A 37 0.43 -7.81 -5.69
N CYS A 38 0.45 -7.23 -4.48
CA CYS A 38 0.70 -5.80 -4.25
C CYS A 38 1.81 -5.62 -3.21
N PHE A 39 2.76 -4.75 -3.52
CA PHE A 39 3.94 -4.49 -2.69
C PHE A 39 4.19 -3.00 -2.56
N LEU A 40 4.73 -2.58 -1.41
CA LEU A 40 5.42 -1.31 -1.31
C LEU A 40 6.73 -1.39 -2.09
N HIS A 41 7.08 -0.32 -2.81
CA HIS A 41 8.19 -0.31 -3.75
C HIS A 41 8.97 0.99 -3.66
N ASP A 42 10.23 0.93 -3.25
CA ASP A 42 11.24 2.02 -3.31
C ASP A 42 10.98 3.33 -2.54
N GLU A 43 9.76 3.63 -2.11
CA GLU A 43 9.40 4.92 -1.50
C GLU A 43 8.21 4.84 -0.54
N VAL A 44 8.38 5.35 0.67
CA VAL A 44 7.29 5.55 1.66
C VAL A 44 7.49 6.85 2.43
N MET A 45 6.38 7.51 2.73
CA MET A 45 6.31 8.69 3.59
C MET A 45 5.48 8.33 4.82
N LEU A 46 6.08 8.52 5.99
CA LEU A 46 5.49 8.31 7.29
C LEU A 46 5.24 9.67 7.96
N VAL A 47 4.12 9.81 8.67
CA VAL A 47 3.78 11.01 9.43
C VAL A 47 3.42 10.66 10.86
N SER A 48 3.55 11.65 11.74
CA SER A 48 3.05 11.56 13.11
C SER A 48 2.33 12.85 13.49
N GLU A 49 1.21 12.70 14.19
CA GLU A 49 0.53 13.83 14.85
C GLU A 49 1.19 14.22 16.18
N ARG A 50 2.10 13.38 16.68
CA ARG A 50 2.72 13.50 18.01
C ARG A 50 4.25 13.43 17.93
N GLY A 51 4.94 14.17 18.79
CA GLY A 51 6.40 14.18 18.87
C GLY A 51 7.08 15.19 17.95
N ASP A 52 8.42 15.20 17.97
CA ASP A 52 9.25 16.21 17.29
C ASP A 52 9.39 15.97 15.78
N VAL A 53 9.37 14.70 15.36
CA VAL A 53 9.42 14.31 13.94
C VAL A 53 8.00 14.21 13.42
N LYS A 54 7.61 15.16 12.56
CA LYS A 54 6.26 15.19 11.96
C LYS A 54 6.16 14.36 10.68
N GLU A 55 7.26 14.24 9.94
CA GLU A 55 7.30 13.56 8.65
C GLU A 55 8.68 12.89 8.47
N LEU A 56 8.67 11.67 7.91
CA LEU A 56 9.85 10.91 7.52
C LEU A 56 9.62 10.34 6.11
N SER A 57 10.51 10.68 5.19
CA SER A 57 10.47 10.18 3.81
C SER A 57 11.63 9.23 3.56
N LEU A 58 11.32 7.96 3.29
CA LEU A 58 12.29 6.92 2.98
C LEU A 58 12.26 6.62 1.49
N ARG A 59 13.44 6.61 0.86
CA ARG A 59 13.61 6.43 -0.58
C ARG A 59 14.85 5.59 -0.86
N LYS A 60 14.75 4.65 -1.81
CA LYS A 60 15.84 3.74 -2.23
C LYS A 60 16.31 2.81 -1.08
N GLY A 61 17.00 1.71 -1.39
CA GLY A 61 17.57 0.82 -0.36
C GLY A 61 16.55 -0.05 0.37
N ASN A 62 15.53 -0.56 -0.34
CA ASN A 62 14.44 -1.37 0.19
C ASN A 62 13.75 -0.79 1.46
N PRO A 63 13.14 0.41 1.39
CA PRO A 63 12.39 0.98 2.51
C PRO A 63 11.33 0.07 3.17
N PRO A 64 10.65 -0.85 2.44
CA PRO A 64 9.71 -1.79 3.08
C PRO A 64 10.29 -2.61 4.23
N GLU A 65 11.61 -2.85 4.25
CA GLU A 65 12.25 -3.77 5.19
C GLU A 65 13.33 -3.08 6.05
N SER A 66 13.49 -1.75 5.94
CA SER A 66 14.59 -1.06 6.61
C SER A 66 14.37 -0.89 8.12
N LEU A 67 15.46 -0.93 8.89
CA LEU A 67 15.42 -0.63 10.33
C LEU A 67 14.77 0.72 10.62
N GLU A 68 15.14 1.75 9.86
CA GLU A 68 14.59 3.10 9.99
C GLU A 68 13.06 3.15 9.81
N ALA A 69 12.52 2.35 8.89
CA ALA A 69 11.08 2.23 8.69
C ALA A 69 10.39 1.62 9.92
N PHE A 70 10.90 0.50 10.42
CA PHE A 70 10.32 -0.17 11.59
C PHE A 70 10.50 0.64 12.88
N GLU A 71 11.61 1.35 13.06
CA GLU A 71 11.80 2.29 14.16
C GLU A 71 10.74 3.39 14.14
N ALA A 72 10.49 4.00 12.98
CA ALA A 72 9.45 5.02 12.83
C ALA A 72 8.04 4.48 13.11
N LEU A 73 7.70 3.31 12.57
CA LEU A 73 6.42 2.63 12.83
C LEU A 73 6.24 2.29 14.32
N SER A 74 7.30 1.81 14.99
CA SER A 74 7.29 1.48 16.43
C SER A 74 7.03 2.70 17.32
N ARG A 75 7.45 3.88 16.88
CA ARG A 75 7.21 5.18 17.55
C ARG A 75 5.83 5.75 17.27
N GLY A 76 4.99 5.04 16.51
CA GLY A 76 3.62 5.43 16.21
C GLY A 76 3.46 6.24 14.93
N MET A 77 4.50 6.40 14.10
CA MET A 77 4.34 7.00 12.78
C MET A 77 3.47 6.09 11.90
N ARG A 78 2.79 6.69 10.92
CA ARG A 78 1.87 6.00 10.01
C ARG A 78 2.15 6.35 8.55
N PRO A 79 2.03 5.39 7.62
CA PRO A 79 2.22 5.67 6.20
C PRO A 79 1.10 6.55 5.66
N CYS A 80 1.43 7.75 5.23
CA CYS A 80 0.47 8.65 4.56
C CYS A 80 0.59 8.61 3.05
N LYS A 81 1.71 8.13 2.51
CA LYS A 81 1.93 7.98 1.07
C LYS A 81 2.96 6.90 0.80
N ALA A 82 2.72 6.04 -0.18
CA ALA A 82 3.65 4.98 -0.54
C ALA A 82 3.65 4.76 -2.06
N ARG A 83 4.81 4.41 -2.61
CA ARG A 83 4.87 3.88 -3.97
C ARG A 83 4.50 2.41 -3.91
N MET A 84 3.47 2.04 -4.66
CA MET A 84 2.92 0.70 -4.74
C MET A 84 3.24 0.09 -6.09
N ARG A 85 3.37 -1.23 -6.09
CA ARG A 85 3.58 -2.06 -7.27
C ARG A 85 2.61 -3.22 -7.25
N ILE A 86 1.81 -3.37 -8.31
CA ILE A 86 0.87 -4.47 -8.48
C ILE A 86 1.35 -5.34 -9.64
N LEU A 87 1.39 -6.66 -9.41
CA LEU A 87 1.70 -7.67 -10.40
C LEU A 87 0.47 -8.54 -10.64
N ALA A 88 0.04 -8.68 -11.89
CA ALA A 88 -1.03 -9.61 -12.28
C ALA A 88 -0.66 -10.31 -13.60
N GLY A 89 -0.23 -11.57 -13.52
CA GLY A 89 0.37 -12.25 -14.68
C GLY A 89 1.61 -11.50 -15.16
N ASP A 90 1.63 -11.16 -16.45
CA ASP A 90 2.71 -10.38 -17.09
C ASP A 90 2.50 -8.86 -17.01
N MET A 91 1.44 -8.41 -16.34
CA MET A 91 1.11 -6.99 -16.20
C MET A 91 1.64 -6.42 -14.89
N GLU A 92 2.21 -5.21 -14.97
CA GLU A 92 2.73 -4.47 -13.82
C GLU A 92 2.18 -3.04 -13.80
N TRP A 93 1.63 -2.64 -12.65
CA TRP A 93 1.25 -1.26 -12.37
C TRP A 93 2.16 -0.71 -11.27
N VAL A 94 2.68 0.51 -11.46
CA VAL A 94 3.43 1.24 -10.43
C VAL A 94 2.83 2.62 -10.25
N PHE A 95 2.52 3.00 -9.02
CA PHE A 95 1.90 4.29 -8.70
C PHE A 95 2.24 4.74 -7.29
N MET A 96 1.95 6.00 -6.99
CA MET A 96 1.89 6.50 -5.61
C MET A 96 0.47 6.38 -5.11
N LEU A 97 0.26 5.81 -3.94
CA LEU A 97 -1.01 5.78 -3.23
C LEU A 97 -0.94 6.71 -2.03
N GLY A 98 -1.85 7.70 -1.96
CA GLY A 98 -1.98 8.59 -0.82
C GLY A 98 -3.10 8.15 0.12
N ALA A 99 -2.86 8.17 1.42
CA ALA A 99 -3.81 7.71 2.44
C ALA A 99 -5.02 8.63 2.59
N ALA A 100 -4.84 9.95 2.42
CA ALA A 100 -5.88 10.92 2.75
C ALA A 100 -7.12 10.79 1.85
N GLN A 101 -6.94 10.41 0.58
CA GLN A 101 -8.02 10.30 -0.41
C GLN A 101 -8.00 8.95 -1.15
N LEU A 102 -7.09 8.05 -0.79
CA LEU A 102 -6.79 6.84 -1.56
C LEU A 102 -6.48 7.15 -3.03
N GLU A 103 -5.85 8.31 -3.27
CA GLU A 103 -5.59 8.76 -4.63
C GLU A 103 -4.40 8.00 -5.24
N MET A 104 -4.59 7.51 -6.46
CA MET A 104 -3.53 6.93 -7.27
C MET A 104 -2.92 8.03 -8.15
N SER A 105 -1.65 8.34 -7.92
CA SER A 105 -0.89 9.35 -8.69
C SER A 105 0.38 8.75 -9.29
N ALA A 106 0.97 9.43 -10.28
CA ALA A 106 2.17 8.96 -11.00
C ALA A 106 2.05 7.52 -11.54
N LEU A 107 0.85 7.15 -11.99
CA LEU A 107 0.54 5.80 -12.47
C LEU A 107 1.29 5.48 -13.76
N LYS A 108 2.10 4.43 -13.70
CA LYS A 108 2.68 3.73 -14.84
C LYS A 108 1.80 2.51 -15.11
N LEU A 109 1.21 2.49 -16.30
CA LEU A 109 0.39 1.40 -16.78
C LEU A 109 1.26 0.32 -17.43
N PRO A 110 0.76 -0.93 -17.49
CA PRO A 110 1.31 -1.94 -18.38
C PRO A 110 1.39 -1.46 -19.83
N PRO A 111 2.27 -2.04 -20.66
CA PRO A 111 2.36 -1.71 -22.08
C PRO A 111 1.08 -2.10 -22.82
N THR A 112 0.64 -1.24 -23.74
CA THR A 112 -0.47 -1.55 -24.66
C THR A 112 -0.02 -2.55 -25.72
N GLN A 113 -0.94 -3.40 -26.20
CA GLN A 113 -0.65 -4.36 -27.28
C GLN A 113 -1.06 -3.84 -28.65
N ALA A 114 -2.03 -2.92 -28.71
CA ALA A 114 -2.54 -2.36 -29.95
C ALA A 114 -1.50 -1.52 -30.72
N ARG A 115 -1.58 -1.57 -32.06
CA ARG A 115 -0.66 -0.86 -32.97
C ARG A 115 -1.24 0.41 -33.57
N ASP A 116 -2.56 0.55 -33.61
CA ASP A 116 -3.25 1.77 -34.04
C ASP A 116 -3.58 2.69 -32.86
N ASP A 117 -3.88 3.95 -33.14
CA ASP A 117 -4.14 4.97 -32.11
C ASP A 117 -5.39 4.68 -31.29
N ILE A 118 -6.46 4.20 -31.92
CA ILE A 118 -7.75 3.96 -31.26
C ILE A 118 -7.61 2.77 -30.31
N GLY A 119 -7.00 1.68 -30.77
CA GLY A 119 -6.70 0.51 -29.96
C GLY A 119 -5.81 0.86 -28.76
N ARG A 120 -4.77 1.69 -28.94
CA ARG A 120 -3.92 2.13 -27.81
C ARG A 120 -4.70 2.90 -26.75
N VAL A 121 -5.63 3.76 -27.16
CA VAL A 121 -6.49 4.49 -26.21
C VAL A 121 -7.41 3.52 -25.47
N SER A 122 -8.01 2.56 -26.17
CA SER A 122 -8.86 1.52 -25.58
C SER A 122 -8.10 0.67 -24.57
N ASP A 123 -6.90 0.18 -24.92
CA ASP A 123 -6.03 -0.60 -24.03
C ASP A 123 -5.71 0.20 -22.77
N ARG A 124 -5.36 1.48 -22.90
CA ARG A 124 -5.06 2.33 -21.74
C ARG A 124 -6.25 2.53 -20.82
N LEU A 125 -7.46 2.69 -21.37
CA LEU A 125 -8.67 2.82 -20.55
C LEU A 125 -8.92 1.54 -19.75
N PHE A 126 -8.84 0.39 -20.42
CA PHE A 126 -8.95 -0.91 -19.75
C PHE A 126 -7.89 -1.09 -18.64
N LEU A 127 -6.62 -0.78 -18.93
CA LEU A 127 -5.53 -0.90 -17.94
C LEU A 127 -5.67 0.07 -16.77
N LEU A 128 -6.28 1.24 -16.98
CA LEU A 128 -6.62 2.17 -15.90
C LEU A 128 -7.70 1.58 -14.99
N GLU A 129 -8.79 1.09 -15.58
CA GLU A 129 -9.90 0.46 -14.85
C GLU A 129 -9.43 -0.76 -14.06
N GLU A 130 -8.64 -1.64 -14.66
CA GLU A 130 -8.07 -2.81 -13.97
C GLU A 130 -7.15 -2.41 -12.81
N GLY A 131 -6.28 -1.41 -13.02
CA GLY A 131 -5.38 -0.91 -11.98
C GLY A 131 -6.12 -0.38 -10.75
N VAL A 132 -7.21 0.37 -10.97
CA VAL A 132 -8.10 0.84 -9.90
C VAL A 132 -8.81 -0.34 -9.22
N THR A 133 -9.35 -1.26 -10.01
CA THR A 133 -10.08 -2.43 -9.51
C THR A 133 -9.23 -3.30 -8.57
N HIS A 134 -7.93 -3.44 -8.83
CA HIS A 134 -7.03 -4.17 -7.92
C HIS A 134 -6.89 -3.52 -6.54
N ILE A 135 -6.96 -2.19 -6.45
CA ILE A 135 -6.96 -1.46 -5.18
C ILE A 135 -8.33 -1.54 -4.51
N GLU A 136 -9.42 -1.38 -5.26
CA GLU A 136 -10.79 -1.50 -4.73
C GLU A 136 -11.06 -2.86 -4.10
N ARG A 137 -10.65 -3.96 -4.75
CA ARG A 137 -10.77 -5.32 -4.20
C ARG A 137 -10.04 -5.46 -2.87
N ARG A 138 -8.81 -4.95 -2.79
CA ARG A 138 -8.00 -4.99 -1.56
C ARG A 138 -8.59 -4.12 -0.46
N PHE A 139 -9.12 -2.95 -0.82
CA PHE A 139 -9.78 -2.07 0.14
C PHE A 139 -11.07 -2.69 0.68
N ALA A 140 -11.88 -3.31 -0.17
CA ALA A 140 -13.06 -4.07 0.26
C ALA A 140 -12.69 -5.18 1.25
N ARG A 141 -11.67 -5.98 0.95
CA ARG A 141 -11.16 -7.01 1.88
C ARG A 141 -10.64 -6.45 3.19
N PHE A 142 -9.92 -5.34 3.13
CA PHE A 142 -9.48 -4.64 4.33
C PHE A 142 -10.67 -4.18 5.18
N LEU A 143 -11.70 -3.59 4.57
CA LEU A 143 -12.90 -3.13 5.27
C LEU A 143 -13.68 -4.29 5.89
N GLU A 144 -13.82 -5.42 5.19
CA GLU A 144 -14.42 -6.65 5.74
C GLU A 144 -13.65 -7.10 6.99
N ARG A 145 -12.33 -7.30 6.88
CA ARG A 145 -11.46 -7.70 7.99
C ARG A 145 -11.55 -6.72 9.17
N ARG A 146 -11.48 -5.41 8.88
CA ARG A 146 -11.52 -4.32 9.86
C ARG A 146 -12.86 -4.24 10.59
N SER A 147 -13.95 -4.62 9.93
CA SER A 147 -15.31 -4.59 10.49
C SER A 147 -15.61 -5.84 11.31
N GLU A 148 -15.14 -7.01 10.87
CA GLU A 148 -15.39 -8.29 11.54
C GLU A 148 -14.49 -8.48 12.76
N GLU A 149 -13.19 -8.21 12.64
CA GLU A 149 -12.21 -8.47 13.70
C GLU A 149 -11.23 -7.30 13.89
N PRO A 150 -11.75 -6.11 14.29
CA PRO A 150 -10.94 -4.89 14.42
C PRO A 150 -9.74 -5.04 15.36
N LEU A 151 -9.93 -5.69 16.51
CA LEU A 151 -8.88 -5.86 17.52
C LEU A 151 -7.83 -6.89 17.08
N ALA A 152 -8.22 -7.95 16.37
CA ALA A 152 -7.28 -8.94 15.88
C ALA A 152 -6.37 -8.34 14.83
N LEU A 153 -6.95 -7.64 13.85
CA LEU A 153 -6.20 -6.92 12.82
C LEU A 153 -5.24 -5.88 13.41
N GLU A 154 -5.66 -5.11 14.41
CA GLU A 154 -4.79 -4.15 15.09
C GLU A 154 -3.61 -4.86 15.80
N ASN A 155 -3.87 -5.98 16.47
CA ASN A 155 -2.84 -6.75 17.15
C ASN A 155 -1.87 -7.41 16.17
N GLU A 156 -2.36 -7.92 15.03
CA GLU A 156 -1.54 -8.47 13.94
C GLU A 156 -0.56 -7.41 13.42
N MET A 157 -1.05 -6.21 13.08
CA MET A 157 -0.19 -5.12 12.60
C MET A 157 0.84 -4.68 13.65
N LYS A 158 0.46 -4.61 14.93
CA LYS A 158 1.39 -4.29 16.03
C LYS A 158 2.46 -5.37 16.22
N ALA A 159 2.07 -6.64 16.14
CA ALA A 159 2.99 -7.76 16.25
C ALA A 159 3.99 -7.73 15.09
N TRP A 160 3.51 -7.55 13.86
CA TRP A 160 4.36 -7.43 12.67
C TRP A 160 5.38 -6.29 12.79
N ILE A 161 4.98 -5.11 13.27
CA ILE A 161 5.93 -3.99 13.48
C ILE A 161 7.02 -4.37 14.49
N LYS A 162 6.65 -5.05 15.58
CA LYS A 162 7.60 -5.48 16.61
C LYS A 162 8.57 -6.53 16.06
N ASP A 163 8.07 -7.48 15.28
CA ASP A 163 8.86 -8.56 14.70
C ASP A 163 9.83 -8.01 13.65
N GLY A 164 9.36 -7.11 12.78
CA GLY A 164 10.19 -6.44 11.78
C GLY A 164 11.29 -5.56 12.41
N LEU A 165 11.01 -4.86 13.51
CA LEU A 165 12.04 -4.12 14.26
C LEU A 165 13.13 -5.06 14.81
N SER A 166 12.73 -6.24 15.29
CA SER A 166 13.68 -7.22 15.84
C SER A 166 14.57 -7.79 14.73
N GLN A 167 13.97 -8.17 13.59
CA GLN A 167 14.69 -8.71 12.43
C GLN A 167 15.67 -7.68 11.82
N ALA A 168 15.22 -6.44 11.64
CA ALA A 168 16.06 -5.39 11.05
C ALA A 168 17.19 -4.90 11.97
N THR A 169 17.18 -5.26 13.26
CA THR A 169 18.29 -4.97 14.21
C THR A 169 19.36 -6.07 14.17
N GLU A 170 19.02 -7.27 13.69
CA GLU A 170 19.93 -8.42 13.60
C GLU A 170 20.75 -8.47 12.28
N GLU A 171 20.35 -7.68 11.28
CA GLU A 171 21.07 -7.48 10.00
C GLU A 171 22.17 -6.41 10.07
#